data_AF-A0A803R3M9-F1
#
_entry.id   AF-A0A803R3M9-F1
#
_cell.length_a   1.000
_cell.length_b   1.000
_cell.length_c   1.000
_cell.angle_alpha   90.00
_cell.angle_beta   90.00
_cell.angle_gamma   90.00
#
_symmetry.space_group_name_H-M   'P 1'
#
loop_
_entity.id
_entity.type
_entity.pdbx_description
1 polymer ?
#
loop_
_entity_poly.entity_id
_entity_poly.type
_entity_poly.pdbx_seq_one_letter_code
_entity_poly.pdbx_strand_id
1 'polypeptide(L)'
;MDELPPTKAGYKKPVNNFSSDLKDGEAYAYLLNVLAPEHCSPTTLDSKDPTERAKLVLDHAERMNCKRYLSPKDIVEGSSNLNLAFVAQIFHERNGLSTDNKKISYAEMMTEDVQTSREERCYRLWINSLGIATYVNNVFEDVRNGWILLEVLDKVSPGSVHWKHASKPPIKMPFRKVENCNQIIRIGKQLKFSLVNVAGNDFVQGNKKLILAFLWQLMRFNILQLLKNLRSHSQGKEMTDADILKWANKKVKSTGRASHMDSFKDKSLSEWYFHS
;
A
#
# COMPACT_ATOMS: atom_id res chain seq x y z
N MET A 1 -9.22 14.19 -29.53
CA MET A 1 -8.34 15.20 -28.90
C MET A 1 -9.24 15.82 -27.87
N ASP A 2 -9.34 15.18 -26.70
CA ASP A 2 -10.42 15.43 -25.76
C ASP A 2 -10.05 16.63 -24.89
N GLU A 3 -10.79 17.72 -25.08
CA GLU A 3 -10.68 18.92 -24.26
C GLU A 3 -11.13 18.60 -22.83
N LEU A 4 -10.24 18.83 -21.87
CA LEU A 4 -10.55 18.82 -20.44
C LEU A 4 -11.65 19.84 -20.15
N PRO A 5 -12.63 19.53 -19.28
CA PRO A 5 -13.70 20.46 -18.95
C PRO A 5 -13.12 21.74 -18.32
N PRO A 6 -13.72 22.92 -18.61
CA PRO A 6 -13.22 24.19 -18.10
C PRO A 6 -13.18 24.18 -16.57
N THR A 7 -12.03 24.56 -16.01
CA THR A 7 -11.83 24.71 -14.56
C THR A 7 -12.85 25.70 -14.01
N LYS A 8 -13.72 25.25 -13.10
CA LYS A 8 -14.81 26.05 -12.46
C LYS A 8 -14.35 27.36 -11.77
N ALA A 9 -13.05 27.60 -11.65
CA ALA A 9 -12.45 28.73 -10.94
C ALA A 9 -11.63 29.69 -11.81
N GLY A 10 -11.52 29.46 -13.12
CA GLY A 10 -10.71 30.31 -14.02
C GLY A 10 -9.18 30.20 -13.85
N TYR A 11 -8.68 29.29 -13.01
CA TYR A 11 -7.24 29.01 -12.88
C TYR A 11 -6.73 28.19 -14.06
N LYS A 12 -5.76 28.71 -14.82
CA LYS A 12 -5.35 28.16 -16.12
C LYS A 12 -4.14 27.22 -16.06
N LYS A 13 -3.35 27.24 -14.98
CA LYS A 13 -2.10 26.49 -14.87
C LYS A 13 -2.36 25.11 -14.22
N PRO A 14 -1.92 23.98 -14.81
CA PRO A 14 -1.97 22.70 -14.11
C PRO A 14 -0.91 22.63 -13.01
N VAL A 15 -1.28 22.15 -11.82
CA VAL A 15 -0.35 21.88 -10.71
C VAL A 15 0.16 20.44 -10.85
N ASN A 16 1.46 20.26 -11.08
CA ASN A 16 2.10 18.96 -11.27
C ASN A 16 3.07 18.60 -10.15
N ASN A 17 3.42 19.55 -9.27
CA ASN A 17 4.27 19.32 -8.10
C ASN A 17 3.90 20.27 -6.95
N PHE A 18 4.35 19.95 -5.73
CA PHE A 18 4.09 20.75 -4.52
C PHE A 18 5.19 21.80 -4.23
N SER A 19 5.95 22.21 -5.25
CA SER A 19 7.11 23.10 -5.10
C SER A 19 7.00 24.32 -6.03
N SER A 20 7.64 24.29 -7.20
CA SER A 20 7.65 25.39 -8.17
C SER A 20 6.28 25.88 -8.61
N ASP A 21 5.29 24.98 -8.64
CA ASP A 21 3.94 25.29 -9.13
C ASP A 21 3.10 26.01 -8.06
N LEU A 22 3.53 25.96 -6.80
CA LEU A 22 2.83 26.54 -5.66
C LEU A 22 3.54 27.75 -5.05
N LYS A 23 4.80 28.01 -5.46
CA LYS A 23 5.68 29.02 -4.84
C LYS A 23 5.16 30.46 -4.96
N ASP A 24 4.35 30.74 -5.98
CA ASP A 24 3.76 32.06 -6.16
C ASP A 24 2.48 32.23 -5.31
N GLY A 25 1.94 31.17 -4.70
CA GLY A 25 0.70 31.23 -3.92
C GLY A 25 -0.57 31.46 -4.76
N GLU A 26 -0.48 31.53 -6.09
CA GLU A 26 -1.62 31.76 -6.97
C GLU A 26 -2.56 30.56 -6.92
N ALA A 27 -2.02 29.35 -7.07
CA ALA A 27 -2.77 28.10 -6.98
C ALA A 27 -3.57 27.99 -5.67
N TYR A 28 -2.94 28.36 -4.54
CA TYR A 28 -3.60 28.35 -3.25
C TYR A 28 -4.73 29.38 -3.17
N ALA A 29 -4.50 30.61 -3.61
CA ALA A 29 -5.54 31.65 -3.60
C ALA A 29 -6.80 31.21 -4.37
N TYR A 30 -6.63 30.64 -5.56
CA TYR A 30 -7.75 30.09 -6.33
C TYR A 30 -8.42 28.90 -5.62
N LEU A 31 -7.65 27.96 -5.07
CA LEU A 31 -8.18 26.80 -4.36
C LEU A 31 -9.03 27.23 -3.15
N LEU A 32 -8.53 28.15 -2.32
CA LEU A 32 -9.25 28.61 -1.13
C LEU A 32 -10.51 29.40 -1.48
N ASN A 33 -10.49 30.18 -2.57
CA ASN A 33 -11.67 30.89 -3.05
C ASN A 33 -12.77 29.93 -3.55
N VAL A 34 -12.42 28.75 -4.04
CA VAL A 34 -13.39 27.71 -4.44
C VAL A 34 -13.96 26.98 -3.23
N LEU A 35 -13.11 26.64 -2.26
CA LEU A 35 -13.49 25.83 -1.10
C LEU A 35 -14.16 26.64 0.02
N ALA A 36 -13.85 27.93 0.11
CA ALA A 36 -14.38 28.85 1.10
C ALA A 36 -14.56 30.26 0.51
N PRO A 37 -15.48 30.42 -0.46
CA PRO A 37 -15.76 31.73 -1.06
C PRO A 37 -16.20 32.77 -0.02
N GLU A 38 -16.78 32.36 1.10
CA GLU A 38 -17.22 33.23 2.20
C GLU A 38 -16.07 33.91 2.95
N HIS A 39 -14.84 33.42 2.81
CA HIS A 39 -13.64 33.99 3.44
C HIS A 39 -12.71 34.69 2.44
N CYS A 40 -13.11 34.76 1.17
CA CYS A 40 -12.35 35.38 0.10
C CYS A 40 -12.09 36.87 0.38
N SER A 41 -10.86 37.30 0.10
CA SER A 41 -10.50 38.72 0.03
C SER A 41 -10.06 39.05 -1.40
N PRO A 42 -10.66 40.05 -2.08
CA PRO A 42 -10.25 40.47 -3.43
C PRO A 42 -8.75 40.78 -3.55
N THR A 43 -8.14 41.24 -2.47
CA THR A 43 -6.72 41.59 -2.39
C THR A 43 -5.75 40.43 -2.59
N THR A 44 -6.20 39.17 -2.45
CA THR A 44 -5.35 37.98 -2.57
C THR A 44 -4.85 37.76 -4.00
N LEU A 45 -5.73 37.92 -4.99
CA LEU A 45 -5.41 37.73 -6.41
C LEU A 45 -4.73 38.96 -7.03
N ASP A 46 -5.02 40.15 -6.50
CA ASP A 46 -4.44 41.42 -6.99
C ASP A 46 -3.04 41.71 -6.44
N SER A 47 -2.63 41.03 -5.37
CA SER A 47 -1.28 41.17 -4.81
C SER A 47 -0.24 40.77 -5.85
N LYS A 48 0.74 41.64 -6.13
CA LYS A 48 1.86 41.35 -7.05
C LYS A 48 3.02 40.62 -6.37
N ASP A 49 3.14 40.78 -5.04
CA ASP A 49 4.22 40.19 -4.26
C ASP A 49 3.84 38.77 -3.79
N PRO A 50 4.63 37.73 -4.13
CA PRO A 50 4.38 36.36 -3.69
C PRO A 50 4.38 36.18 -2.18
N THR A 51 5.20 36.93 -1.44
CA THR A 51 5.29 36.80 0.02
C THR A 51 4.05 37.35 0.71
N GLU A 52 3.58 38.54 0.30
CA GLU A 52 2.30 39.08 0.75
C GLU A 52 1.13 38.17 0.34
N ARG A 53 1.16 37.60 -0.87
CA ARG A 53 0.12 36.65 -1.32
C ARG A 53 0.10 35.40 -0.43
N ALA A 54 1.26 34.82 -0.13
CA ALA A 54 1.38 33.66 0.75
C ALA A 54 0.87 33.96 2.17
N LYS A 55 1.11 35.16 2.69
CA LYS A 55 0.56 35.60 3.97
C LYS A 55 -0.97 35.63 3.95
N LEU A 56 -1.57 36.23 2.92
CA LEU A 56 -3.03 36.29 2.77
C LEU A 56 -3.65 34.90 2.59
N VAL A 57 -2.98 34.00 1.86
CA VAL A 57 -3.38 32.59 1.72
C VAL A 57 -3.44 31.89 3.07
N LEU A 58 -2.40 32.07 3.91
CA LEU A 58 -2.36 31.47 5.23
C LEU A 58 -3.44 32.04 6.16
N ASP A 59 -3.68 33.35 6.09
CA ASP A 59 -4.74 34.01 6.86
C ASP A 59 -6.14 33.53 6.43
N HIS A 60 -6.35 33.28 5.14
CA HIS A 60 -7.58 32.68 4.62
C HIS A 60 -7.73 31.23 5.11
N ALA A 61 -6.67 30.43 5.05
CA ALA A 61 -6.69 29.05 5.54
C ALA A 61 -7.03 28.96 7.03
N GLU A 62 -6.49 29.88 7.84
CA GLU A 62 -6.78 29.96 9.27
C GLU A 62 -8.28 30.23 9.55
N ARG A 63 -8.93 31.05 8.72
CA ARG A 63 -10.40 31.27 8.79
C ARG A 63 -11.23 30.04 8.46
N MET A 64 -10.66 29.08 7.72
CA MET A 64 -11.29 27.79 7.44
C MET A 64 -10.96 26.71 8.49
N ASN A 65 -10.45 27.08 9.67
CA ASN A 65 -9.98 26.16 10.71
C ASN A 65 -8.74 25.31 10.33
N CYS A 66 -8.02 25.66 9.26
CA CYS A 66 -6.72 25.04 9.00
C CYS A 66 -5.68 25.62 9.99
N LYS A 67 -5.31 24.83 11.01
CA LYS A 67 -4.19 25.13 11.92
C LYS A 67 -2.95 25.59 11.17
N ARG A 68 -2.45 26.77 11.50
CA ARG A 68 -1.25 27.37 10.91
C ARG A 68 0.01 26.71 11.44
N TYR A 69 0.77 26.05 10.55
CA TYR A 69 2.14 25.57 10.85
C TYR A 69 3.16 25.95 9.77
N LEU A 70 2.73 26.51 8.64
CA LEU A 70 3.62 27.12 7.65
C LEU A 70 3.76 28.62 7.89
N SER A 71 4.93 29.13 7.52
CA SER A 71 5.17 30.55 7.32
C SER A 71 5.02 30.93 5.83
N PRO A 72 4.79 32.22 5.51
CA PRO A 72 4.78 32.68 4.11
C PRO A 72 6.07 32.34 3.35
N LYS A 73 7.20 32.31 4.06
CA LYS A 73 8.50 31.98 3.51
C LYS A 73 8.57 30.53 3.00
N ASP A 74 7.97 29.59 3.74
CA ASP A 74 7.97 28.17 3.36
C ASP A 74 7.24 27.90 2.03
N ILE A 75 6.19 28.70 1.75
CA ILE A 75 5.45 28.66 0.48
C ILE A 75 6.33 29.23 -0.64
N VAL A 76 6.89 30.43 -0.45
CA VAL A 76 7.67 31.13 -1.49
C VAL A 76 8.99 30.41 -1.81
N GLU A 77 9.60 29.76 -0.83
CA GLU A 77 10.77 28.90 -1.04
C GLU A 77 10.43 27.57 -1.73
N GLY A 78 9.13 27.22 -1.84
CA GLY A 78 8.66 26.03 -2.54
C GLY A 78 8.98 24.73 -1.79
N SER A 79 8.92 24.74 -0.46
CA SER A 79 9.20 23.55 0.35
C SER A 79 8.17 22.44 0.10
N SER A 80 8.56 21.43 -0.69
CA SER A 80 7.63 20.42 -1.21
C SER A 80 6.88 19.65 -0.11
N ASN A 81 7.55 19.28 0.98
CA ASN A 81 6.92 18.50 2.05
C ASN A 81 5.94 19.36 2.87
N LEU A 82 6.29 20.62 3.13
CA LEU A 82 5.43 21.52 3.88
C LEU A 82 4.19 21.91 3.06
N ASN A 83 4.39 22.22 1.77
CA ASN A 83 3.29 22.50 0.84
C ASN A 83 2.37 21.29 0.63
N LEU A 84 2.92 20.07 0.52
CA LEU A 84 2.13 18.83 0.44
C LEU A 84 1.29 18.63 1.71
N ALA A 85 1.90 18.79 2.87
CA ALA A 85 1.17 18.71 4.14
C ALA A 85 0.05 19.76 4.17
N PHE A 86 0.29 20.97 3.65
CA PHE A 86 -0.69 22.05 3.66
C PHE A 86 -1.90 21.73 2.80
N VAL A 87 -1.65 21.23 1.58
CA VAL A 87 -2.72 20.78 0.68
C VAL A 87 -3.50 19.63 1.31
N ALA A 88 -2.83 18.68 1.96
CA ALA A 88 -3.48 17.57 2.65
C ALA A 88 -4.39 18.05 3.80
N GLN A 89 -3.96 19.07 4.54
CA GLN A 89 -4.76 19.69 5.59
C GLN A 89 -6.00 20.39 5.03
N ILE A 90 -5.84 21.20 3.98
CA ILE A 90 -6.97 21.86 3.30
C ILE A 90 -7.97 20.81 2.82
N PHE A 91 -7.49 19.71 2.22
CA PHE A 91 -8.34 18.61 1.76
C PHE A 91 -9.08 17.91 2.91
N HIS A 92 -8.41 17.68 4.05
CA HIS A 92 -9.03 17.05 5.22
C HIS A 92 -10.17 17.90 5.79
N GLU A 93 -9.97 19.22 5.82
CA GLU A 93 -10.94 20.14 6.41
C GLU A 93 -12.08 20.48 5.43
N ARG A 94 -11.76 20.67 4.15
CA ARG A 94 -12.72 21.01 3.10
C ARG A 94 -12.31 20.40 1.76
N ASN A 95 -12.83 19.23 1.44
CA ASN A 95 -12.56 18.57 0.16
C ASN A 95 -13.41 19.10 -1.02
N GLY A 96 -14.44 19.90 -0.75
CA GLY A 96 -15.31 20.49 -1.78
C GLY A 96 -16.12 19.47 -2.59
N LEU A 97 -16.23 18.23 -2.13
CA LEU A 97 -17.00 17.18 -2.79
C LEU A 97 -18.48 17.32 -2.41
N SER A 98 -19.34 17.58 -3.40
CA SER A 98 -20.80 17.55 -3.19
C SER A 98 -21.24 16.14 -2.79
N THR A 99 -22.06 16.02 -1.75
CA THR A 99 -22.68 14.76 -1.33
C THR A 99 -23.74 14.23 -2.31
N ASP A 100 -24.02 14.97 -3.39
CA ASP A 100 -24.92 14.56 -4.49
C ASP A 100 -24.25 13.55 -5.43
N ASN A 101 -23.68 12.50 -4.86
CA ASN A 101 -23.57 11.24 -5.56
C ASN A 101 -24.84 10.47 -5.21
N LYS A 102 -25.60 10.06 -6.23
CA LYS A 102 -26.47 8.87 -6.15
C LYS A 102 -25.81 7.90 -5.19
N LYS A 103 -26.53 7.45 -4.16
CA LYS A 103 -26.11 6.46 -3.17
C LYS A 103 -25.49 5.23 -3.87
N ILE A 104 -24.25 5.34 -4.34
CA ILE A 104 -23.31 4.25 -4.33
C ILE A 104 -22.97 4.20 -2.87
N SER A 105 -23.73 3.37 -2.15
CA SER A 105 -23.56 3.24 -0.72
C SER A 105 -22.08 2.95 -0.49
N TYR A 106 -21.46 3.58 0.50
CA TYR A 106 -20.13 3.17 0.97
C TYR A 106 -20.10 1.64 1.21
N ALA A 107 -21.26 1.05 1.55
CA ALA A 107 -21.47 -0.40 1.66
C ALA A 107 -21.31 -1.18 0.34
N GLU A 108 -21.60 -0.60 -0.83
CA GLU A 108 -21.43 -1.26 -2.15
C GLU A 108 -19.95 -1.31 -2.56
N MET A 109 -19.15 -0.29 -2.23
CA MET A 109 -17.68 -0.34 -2.34
C MET A 109 -17.04 -1.30 -1.32
N MET A 110 -17.69 -1.50 -0.16
CA MET A 110 -17.26 -2.44 0.89
C MET A 110 -17.67 -3.90 0.65
N THR A 111 -18.11 -4.26 -0.57
CA THR A 111 -18.24 -5.68 -0.96
C THR A 111 -16.89 -6.36 -1.18
N GLU A 112 -15.78 -5.60 -1.21
CA GLU A 112 -14.46 -6.19 -0.94
C GLU A 112 -14.43 -6.68 0.51
N ASP A 113 -14.61 -7.99 0.66
CA ASP A 113 -14.52 -8.73 1.92
C ASP A 113 -13.44 -8.10 2.82
N VAL A 114 -13.85 -7.61 4.00
CA VAL A 114 -12.98 -6.99 5.01
C VAL A 114 -11.76 -7.88 5.27
N GLN A 115 -11.92 -9.20 5.21
CA GLN A 115 -10.83 -10.16 5.32
C GLN A 115 -9.83 -10.06 4.16
N THR A 116 -10.32 -9.95 2.92
CA THR A 116 -9.49 -9.74 1.72
C THR A 116 -8.66 -8.46 1.82
N SER A 117 -9.26 -7.37 2.33
CA SER A 117 -8.53 -6.10 2.56
C SER A 117 -7.42 -6.23 3.62
N ARG A 118 -7.71 -6.94 4.72
CA ARG A 118 -6.72 -7.20 5.78
C ARG A 118 -5.57 -8.08 5.29
N GLU A 119 -5.88 -9.13 4.54
CA GLU A 119 -4.88 -10.04 3.97
C GLU A 119 -4.00 -9.33 2.93
N GLU A 120 -4.60 -8.54 2.03
CA GLU A 120 -3.86 -7.70 1.06
C GLU A 120 -2.82 -6.83 1.78
N ARG A 121 -3.24 -6.10 2.82
CA ARG A 121 -2.35 -5.25 3.60
C ARG A 121 -1.24 -6.05 4.28
N CYS A 122 -1.56 -7.22 4.83
CA CYS A 122 -0.58 -8.11 5.47
C CYS A 122 0.50 -8.54 4.46
N TYR A 123 0.10 -9.04 3.29
CA TYR A 123 1.03 -9.49 2.27
C TYR A 123 1.82 -8.33 1.66
N ARG A 124 1.20 -7.16 1.45
CA ARG A 124 1.90 -5.95 0.98
C ARG A 124 3.05 -5.57 1.90
N LEU A 125 2.77 -5.45 3.19
CA LEU A 125 3.77 -5.09 4.19
C LEU A 125 4.86 -6.15 4.30
N TRP A 126 4.48 -7.43 4.29
CA TRP A 126 5.43 -8.52 4.28
C TRP A 126 6.37 -8.46 3.08
N ILE A 127 5.85 -8.39 1.85
CA ILE A 127 6.66 -8.31 0.63
C ILE A 127 7.62 -7.11 0.68
N ASN A 128 7.12 -5.93 1.05
CA ASN A 128 7.94 -4.71 1.14
C ASN A 128 9.04 -4.80 2.22
N SER A 129 8.91 -5.70 3.21
CA SER A 129 9.93 -5.94 4.24
C SER A 129 11.01 -6.97 3.84
N LEU A 130 10.85 -7.69 2.73
CA LEU A 130 11.83 -8.68 2.26
C LEU A 130 13.06 -8.07 1.57
N GLY A 131 13.07 -6.75 1.38
CA GLY A 131 14.15 -6.06 0.67
C GLY A 131 14.24 -6.43 -0.81
N ILE A 132 13.08 -6.61 -1.46
CA ILE A 132 12.99 -6.67 -2.94
C ILE A 132 13.18 -5.28 -3.54
N ALA A 133 13.51 -5.20 -4.83
CA ALA A 133 13.77 -3.92 -5.49
C ALA A 133 12.47 -3.15 -5.82
N THR A 134 11.37 -3.87 -6.07
CA THR A 134 10.08 -3.27 -6.45
C THR A 134 9.22 -3.00 -5.22
N TYR A 135 8.66 -1.79 -5.11
CA TYR A 135 7.71 -1.47 -4.05
C TYR A 135 6.28 -1.86 -4.44
N VAL A 136 5.56 -2.51 -3.52
CA VAL A 136 4.17 -2.93 -3.71
C VAL A 136 3.22 -1.90 -3.09
N ASN A 137 2.31 -1.36 -3.89
CA ASN A 137 1.23 -0.47 -3.45
C ASN A 137 -0.10 -1.22 -3.33
N ASN A 138 -0.40 -2.08 -4.31
CA ASN A 138 -1.58 -2.93 -4.34
C ASN A 138 -1.20 -4.32 -4.82
N VAL A 139 -1.29 -5.31 -3.92
CA VAL A 139 -0.89 -6.69 -4.22
C VAL A 139 -1.68 -7.28 -5.39
N PHE A 140 -2.96 -6.95 -5.54
CA PHE A 140 -3.80 -7.55 -6.60
C PHE A 140 -3.48 -7.03 -8.00
N GLU A 141 -2.95 -5.82 -8.12
CA GLU A 141 -2.58 -5.23 -9.41
C GLU A 141 -1.09 -5.41 -9.72
N ASP A 142 -0.22 -5.12 -8.74
CA ASP A 142 1.22 -5.03 -8.98
C ASP A 142 1.84 -6.41 -9.29
N VAL A 143 1.25 -7.51 -8.78
CA VAL A 143 1.77 -8.87 -9.01
C VAL A 143 1.35 -9.49 -10.34
N ARG A 144 0.41 -8.88 -11.08
CA ARG A 144 -0.23 -9.50 -12.27
C ARG A 144 0.72 -9.73 -13.44
N ASN A 145 1.83 -9.00 -13.49
CA ASN A 145 2.87 -9.20 -14.51
C ASN A 145 3.90 -10.28 -14.11
N GLY A 146 3.78 -10.85 -12.90
CA GLY A 146 4.64 -11.88 -12.36
C GLY A 146 6.02 -11.42 -11.87
N TRP A 147 6.44 -10.19 -12.12
CA TRP A 147 7.79 -9.75 -11.77
C TRP A 147 8.04 -9.78 -10.26
N ILE A 148 7.14 -9.17 -9.49
CA ILE A 148 7.26 -9.07 -8.02
C ILE A 148 7.28 -10.45 -7.38
N LEU A 149 6.43 -11.38 -7.83
CA LEU A 149 6.39 -12.74 -7.29
C LEU A 149 7.66 -13.52 -7.62
N LEU A 150 8.32 -13.27 -8.76
CA LEU A 150 9.65 -13.82 -9.05
C LEU A 150 10.70 -13.23 -8.09
N GLU A 151 10.71 -11.92 -7.85
CA GLU A 151 11.63 -11.31 -6.88
C GLU A 151 11.45 -11.90 -5.47
N VAL A 152 10.21 -12.08 -5.02
CA VAL A 152 9.91 -12.70 -3.73
C VAL A 152 10.37 -14.16 -3.69
N LEU A 153 10.12 -14.94 -4.75
CA LEU A 153 10.59 -16.33 -4.83
C LEU A 153 12.11 -16.43 -4.74
N ASP A 154 12.86 -15.53 -5.38
CA ASP A 154 14.32 -15.53 -5.32
C ASP A 154 14.85 -15.09 -3.95
N LYS A 155 14.13 -14.22 -3.24
CA LYS A 155 14.45 -13.89 -1.83
C LYS A 155 14.19 -15.06 -0.88
N VAL A 156 13.05 -15.73 -1.05
CA VAL A 156 12.60 -16.80 -0.16
C VAL A 156 13.31 -18.13 -0.44
N SER A 157 13.65 -18.39 -1.70
CA SER A 157 14.36 -19.58 -2.17
C SER A 157 15.41 -19.16 -3.21
N PRO A 158 16.58 -18.67 -2.77
CA PRO A 158 17.64 -18.20 -3.66
C PRO A 158 18.02 -19.21 -4.75
N GLY A 159 18.10 -18.75 -5.99
CA GLY A 159 18.45 -19.59 -7.14
C GLY A 159 17.27 -20.38 -7.73
N SER A 160 16.06 -20.22 -7.20
CA SER A 160 14.85 -20.83 -7.78
C SER A 160 14.42 -20.18 -9.10
N VAL A 161 14.77 -18.90 -9.30
CA VAL A 161 14.34 -18.10 -10.45
C VAL A 161 15.37 -18.13 -11.56
N HIS A 162 14.91 -18.50 -12.75
CA HIS A 162 15.66 -18.43 -13.99
C HIS A 162 15.46 -17.06 -14.64
N TRP A 163 16.23 -16.06 -14.23
CA TRP A 163 16.08 -14.66 -14.69
C TRP A 163 16.23 -14.48 -16.21
N LYS A 164 16.94 -15.37 -16.91
CA LYS A 164 17.05 -15.36 -18.38
C LYS A 164 15.71 -15.56 -19.11
N HIS A 165 14.74 -16.22 -18.46
CA HIS A 165 13.41 -16.46 -19.01
C HIS A 165 12.35 -15.53 -18.42
N ALA A 166 12.75 -14.59 -17.55
CA ALA A 166 11.88 -13.60 -16.95
C ALA A 166 11.92 -12.29 -17.74
N SER A 167 10.76 -11.67 -17.91
CA SER A 167 10.64 -10.36 -18.55
C SER A 167 10.45 -9.26 -17.51
N LYS A 168 11.38 -8.30 -17.47
CA LYS A 168 11.32 -7.15 -16.55
C LYS A 168 10.30 -6.10 -17.01
N PRO A 169 9.52 -5.49 -16.11
CA PRO A 169 8.64 -4.37 -16.44
C PRO A 169 9.39 -3.14 -16.98
N PRO A 170 8.75 -2.29 -17.81
CA PRO A 170 7.36 -2.37 -18.27
C PRO A 170 7.14 -3.44 -19.37
N ILE A 171 6.14 -4.31 -19.18
CA ILE A 171 5.83 -5.42 -20.11
C ILE A 171 4.67 -5.03 -21.02
N LYS A 172 4.96 -4.76 -22.30
CA LYS A 172 3.94 -4.45 -23.32
C LYS A 172 3.22 -5.69 -23.85
N MET A 173 3.96 -6.77 -24.10
CA MET A 173 3.42 -7.97 -24.73
C MET A 173 2.73 -8.89 -23.69
N PRO A 174 1.42 -9.20 -23.82
CA PRO A 174 0.71 -9.98 -22.81
C PRO A 174 1.31 -11.38 -22.54
N PHE A 175 1.82 -12.06 -23.57
CA PHE A 175 2.40 -13.40 -23.42
C PHE A 175 3.62 -13.41 -22.48
N ARG A 176 4.40 -12.33 -22.42
CA ARG A 176 5.54 -12.20 -21.50
C ARG A 176 5.11 -12.16 -20.02
N LYS A 177 3.93 -11.60 -19.73
CA LYS A 177 3.34 -11.67 -18.37
C LYS A 177 2.98 -13.13 -18.04
N VAL A 178 2.39 -13.83 -18.99
CA VAL A 178 2.03 -15.25 -18.85
C VAL A 178 3.27 -16.12 -18.66
N GLU A 179 4.37 -15.86 -19.38
CA GLU A 179 5.66 -16.55 -19.20
C GLU A 179 6.19 -16.40 -17.76
N ASN A 180 6.22 -15.17 -17.24
CA ASN A 180 6.61 -14.91 -15.84
C ASN A 180 5.72 -15.70 -14.85
N CYS A 181 4.40 -15.61 -15.02
CA CYS A 181 3.44 -16.30 -14.15
C CYS A 181 3.53 -17.83 -14.26
N ASN A 182 3.79 -18.39 -15.45
CA ASN A 182 4.01 -19.83 -15.61
C ASN A 182 5.28 -20.29 -14.88
N GLN A 183 6.34 -19.49 -14.91
CA GLN A 183 7.54 -19.78 -14.13
C GLN A 183 7.26 -19.77 -12.62
N ILE A 184 6.46 -18.84 -12.12
CA ILE A 184 6.02 -18.80 -10.71
C ILE A 184 5.29 -20.08 -10.31
N ILE A 185 4.33 -20.55 -11.13
CA ILE A 185 3.59 -21.79 -10.87
C ILE A 185 4.54 -22.99 -10.88
N ARG A 186 5.47 -23.06 -11.84
CA ARG A 186 6.46 -24.14 -11.92
C ARG A 186 7.34 -24.20 -10.67
N ILE A 187 7.86 -23.06 -10.22
CA ILE A 187 8.67 -22.97 -8.99
C ILE A 187 7.82 -23.36 -7.78
N GLY A 188 6.59 -22.84 -7.65
CA GLY A 188 5.68 -23.20 -6.57
C GLY A 188 5.43 -24.71 -6.49
N LYS A 189 5.22 -25.39 -7.63
CA LYS A 189 5.08 -26.86 -7.68
C LYS A 189 6.36 -27.59 -7.25
N GLN A 190 7.54 -27.08 -7.62
CA GLN A 190 8.83 -27.63 -7.16
C GLN A 190 9.00 -27.48 -5.64
N LEU A 191 8.54 -26.35 -5.08
CA LEU A 191 8.48 -26.07 -3.64
C LEU A 191 7.30 -26.77 -2.93
N LYS A 192 6.60 -27.68 -3.62
CA LYS A 192 5.48 -28.48 -3.10
C LYS A 192 4.25 -27.68 -2.66
N PHE A 193 4.02 -26.52 -3.27
CA PHE A 193 2.78 -25.78 -3.05
C PHE A 193 1.60 -26.50 -3.71
N SER A 194 0.44 -26.43 -3.06
CA SER A 194 -0.83 -26.89 -3.61
C SER A 194 -1.31 -25.89 -4.67
N LEU A 195 -1.06 -26.23 -5.93
CA LEU A 195 -1.41 -25.44 -7.12
C LEU A 195 -2.16 -26.31 -8.14
N VAL A 196 -3.14 -27.07 -7.65
CA VAL A 196 -4.01 -27.93 -8.47
C VAL A 196 -4.94 -27.05 -9.30
N ASN A 197 -4.98 -27.27 -10.61
CA ASN A 197 -5.77 -26.48 -11.57
C ASN A 197 -5.48 -24.97 -11.56
N VAL A 198 -4.25 -24.57 -11.20
CA VAL A 198 -3.78 -23.18 -11.25
C VAL A 198 -2.81 -23.01 -12.41
N ALA A 199 -3.05 -21.99 -13.24
CA ALA A 199 -2.23 -21.60 -14.38
C ALA A 199 -1.68 -20.17 -14.22
N GLY A 200 -0.63 -19.84 -14.97
CA GLY A 200 -0.06 -18.49 -14.92
C GLY A 200 -1.06 -17.40 -15.35
N ASN A 201 -1.99 -17.74 -16.25
CA ASN A 201 -3.00 -16.80 -16.71
C ASN A 201 -3.98 -16.35 -15.60
N ASP A 202 -4.21 -17.18 -14.57
CA ASP A 202 -5.06 -16.79 -13.43
C ASP A 202 -4.49 -15.57 -12.68
N PHE A 203 -3.16 -15.47 -12.63
CA PHE A 203 -2.46 -14.36 -11.99
C PHE A 203 -2.49 -13.11 -12.87
N VAL A 204 -2.32 -13.28 -14.18
CA VAL A 204 -2.45 -12.18 -15.16
C VAL A 204 -3.86 -11.59 -15.13
N GLN A 205 -4.88 -12.43 -14.98
CA GLN A 205 -6.27 -12.02 -14.82
C GLN A 205 -6.58 -11.38 -13.46
N GLY A 206 -5.67 -11.44 -12.48
CA GLY A 206 -5.86 -10.83 -11.17
C GLY A 206 -6.80 -11.64 -10.27
N ASN A 207 -6.80 -12.97 -10.38
CA ASN A 207 -7.62 -13.82 -9.52
C ASN A 207 -7.17 -13.70 -8.05
N LYS A 208 -7.86 -12.84 -7.30
CA LYS A 208 -7.53 -12.47 -5.90
C LYS A 208 -7.38 -13.70 -5.01
N LYS A 209 -8.30 -14.67 -5.11
CA LYS A 209 -8.28 -15.90 -4.29
C LYS A 209 -7.01 -16.72 -4.53
N LEU A 210 -6.62 -16.89 -5.79
CA LEU A 210 -5.43 -17.67 -6.13
C LEU A 210 -4.14 -16.93 -5.77
N ILE A 211 -4.10 -15.60 -5.93
CA ILE A 211 -3.00 -14.75 -5.48
C ILE A 211 -2.81 -14.87 -3.96
N LEU A 212 -3.87 -14.72 -3.17
CA LEU A 212 -3.80 -14.84 -1.71
C LEU A 212 -3.38 -16.24 -1.27
N ALA A 213 -3.94 -17.28 -1.88
CA ALA A 213 -3.56 -18.67 -1.58
C ALA A 213 -2.08 -18.94 -1.90
N PHE A 214 -1.54 -18.36 -2.98
CA PHE A 214 -0.12 -18.49 -3.31
C PHE A 214 0.76 -17.73 -2.31
N LEU A 215 0.41 -16.49 -1.98
CA LEU A 215 1.15 -15.66 -1.02
C LEU A 215 1.18 -16.27 0.37
N TRP A 216 0.06 -16.86 0.82
CA TRP A 216 -0.01 -17.60 2.08
C TRP A 216 1.00 -18.76 2.10
N GLN A 217 1.03 -19.59 1.06
CA GLN A 217 1.98 -20.70 0.96
C GLN A 217 3.42 -20.21 0.94
N LEU A 218 3.70 -19.11 0.23
CA LEU A 218 5.04 -18.54 0.14
C LEU A 218 5.52 -17.94 1.46
N MET A 219 4.66 -17.22 2.18
CA MET A 219 4.96 -16.70 3.52
C MET A 219 5.18 -17.83 4.51
N ARG A 220 4.31 -18.85 4.51
CA ARG A 220 4.45 -20.04 5.36
C ARG A 220 5.78 -20.76 5.07
N PHE A 221 6.11 -20.96 3.79
CA PHE A 221 7.36 -21.58 3.39
C PHE A 221 8.58 -20.78 3.87
N ASN A 222 8.58 -19.45 3.72
CA ASN A 222 9.65 -18.58 4.21
C ASN A 222 9.90 -18.77 5.72
N ILE A 223 8.85 -18.72 6.54
CA ILE A 223 8.95 -18.92 8.00
C ILE A 223 9.54 -20.29 8.32
N LEU A 224 9.10 -21.35 7.64
CA LEU A 224 9.62 -22.69 7.85
C LEU A 224 11.10 -22.83 7.45
N GLN A 225 11.54 -22.19 6.37
CA GLN A 225 12.96 -22.15 6.00
C GLN A 225 13.80 -21.39 7.03
N LEU A 226 13.31 -20.25 7.53
CA LEU A 226 13.99 -19.51 8.59
C LEU A 226 14.16 -20.36 9.86
N LEU A 227 13.08 -21.01 10.30
CA LEU A 227 13.13 -21.90 11.47
C LEU A 227 14.07 -23.09 11.25
N LYS A 228 14.11 -23.66 10.04
CA LYS A 228 15.05 -24.72 9.67
C LYS A 228 16.50 -24.25 9.75
N ASN A 229 16.80 -23.06 9.24
CA ASN A 229 18.16 -22.49 9.24
C ASN A 229 18.66 -22.17 10.66
N LEU A 230 17.78 -21.68 11.54
CA LEU A 230 18.10 -21.46 12.96
C LEU A 230 18.36 -22.78 13.72
N ARG A 231 17.80 -23.89 13.23
CA ARG A 231 17.93 -25.23 13.81
C ARG A 231 19.18 -25.99 13.34
N SER A 232 20.18 -25.34 12.75
CA SER A 232 21.45 -25.99 12.34
C SER A 232 22.15 -26.81 13.45
N HIS A 233 21.73 -26.70 14.71
CA HIS A 233 22.20 -27.48 15.86
C HIS A 233 21.32 -28.69 16.27
N SER A 234 20.18 -28.99 15.62
CA SER A 234 19.42 -30.22 15.93
C SER A 234 18.96 -30.97 14.68
N GLN A 235 19.56 -32.14 14.51
CA GLN A 235 19.25 -33.28 13.64
C GLN A 235 18.02 -33.13 12.73
N GLY A 236 18.24 -32.72 11.48
CA GLY A 236 17.64 -33.24 10.23
C GLY A 236 16.12 -33.28 10.02
N LYS A 237 15.29 -33.08 11.04
CA LYS A 237 13.83 -33.22 10.94
C LYS A 237 13.20 -31.95 10.38
N GLU A 238 12.43 -32.09 9.30
CA GLU A 238 11.61 -31.01 8.75
C GLU A 238 10.68 -30.41 9.81
N MET A 239 10.60 -29.08 9.84
CA MET A 239 9.76 -28.34 10.78
C MET A 239 8.32 -28.34 10.28
N THR A 240 7.40 -28.79 11.12
CA THR A 240 5.95 -28.77 10.84
C THR A 240 5.21 -27.81 11.77
N ASP A 241 3.98 -27.46 11.41
CA ASP A 241 3.11 -26.62 12.26
C ASP A 241 2.91 -27.24 13.66
N ALA A 242 2.87 -28.58 13.74
CA ALA A 242 2.80 -29.31 14.99
C ALA A 242 4.06 -29.15 15.86
N ASP A 243 5.24 -29.06 15.25
CA ASP A 243 6.48 -28.80 15.99
C ASP A 243 6.49 -27.35 16.53
N ILE A 244 5.90 -26.38 15.81
CA ILE A 244 5.79 -24.98 16.26
C ILE A 244 4.84 -24.92 17.47
N LEU A 245 3.68 -25.57 17.36
CA LEU A 245 2.68 -25.66 18.42
C LEU A 245 3.28 -26.28 19.70
N LYS A 246 3.98 -27.41 19.54
CA LYS A 246 4.65 -28.11 20.66
C LYS A 246 5.70 -27.22 21.31
N TRP A 247 6.48 -26.49 20.53
CA TRP A 247 7.46 -25.54 21.06
C TRP A 247 6.78 -24.41 21.85
N ALA A 248 5.72 -23.81 21.31
CA ALA A 248 5.00 -22.72 21.97
C ALA A 248 4.44 -23.17 23.33
N ASN A 249 3.74 -24.30 23.37
CA ASN A 249 3.20 -24.87 24.61
C ASN A 249 4.32 -25.24 25.61
N LYS A 250 5.43 -25.82 25.15
CA LYS A 250 6.59 -26.12 26.00
C LYS A 250 7.19 -24.83 26.60
N LYS A 251 7.28 -23.76 25.82
CA LYS A 251 7.82 -22.48 26.28
C LYS A 251 6.92 -21.85 27.36
N VAL A 252 5.60 -21.83 27.16
CA VAL A 252 4.65 -21.34 28.17
C VAL A 252 4.76 -22.15 29.47
N LYS A 253 4.77 -23.49 29.37
CA LYS A 253 4.95 -24.36 30.54
C LYS A 253 6.25 -24.09 31.29
N SER A 254 7.34 -23.78 30.58
CA SER A 254 8.64 -23.46 31.20
C SER A 254 8.65 -22.17 32.01
N THR A 255 7.68 -21.27 31.78
CA THR A 255 7.50 -20.03 32.56
C THR A 255 6.59 -20.23 33.79
N GLY A 256 6.18 -21.47 34.08
CA GLY A 256 5.31 -21.79 35.23
C GLY A 256 3.81 -21.60 34.96
N ARG A 257 3.42 -21.27 33.72
CA ARG A 257 2.02 -21.05 33.34
C ARG A 257 1.36 -22.34 32.86
N ALA A 258 0.07 -22.48 33.16
CA ALA A 258 -0.74 -23.65 32.78
C ALA A 258 -1.46 -23.48 31.43
N SER A 259 -1.46 -22.27 30.86
CA SER A 259 -2.10 -21.97 29.58
C SER A 259 -1.52 -22.85 28.45
N HIS A 260 -2.40 -23.41 27.64
CA HIS A 260 -2.09 -24.33 26.55
C HIS A 260 -3.01 -24.01 25.38
N MET A 261 -2.54 -24.23 24.15
CA MET A 261 -3.40 -24.21 22.96
C MET A 261 -3.35 -25.56 22.23
N ASP A 262 -4.51 -26.04 21.79
CA ASP A 262 -4.59 -27.31 21.05
C ASP A 262 -4.34 -27.11 19.55
N SER A 263 -4.54 -25.89 19.04
CA SER A 263 -4.22 -25.52 17.67
C SER A 263 -4.08 -24.00 17.51
N PHE A 264 -3.53 -23.54 16.39
CA PHE A 264 -3.51 -22.11 16.02
C PHE A 264 -4.90 -21.52 15.74
N LYS A 265 -5.97 -22.31 15.82
CA LYS A 265 -7.37 -21.88 15.67
C LYS A 265 -8.16 -21.91 16.99
N ASP A 266 -7.49 -22.18 18.10
CA ASP A 266 -8.12 -22.28 19.41
C ASP A 266 -8.77 -20.95 19.81
N LYS A 267 -10.02 -20.98 20.27
CA LYS A 267 -10.79 -19.78 20.64
C LYS A 267 -10.16 -19.06 21.83
N SER A 268 -9.47 -19.78 22.71
CA SER A 268 -8.77 -19.19 23.87
C SER A 268 -7.69 -18.18 23.45
N LEU A 269 -7.17 -18.27 22.21
CA LEU A 269 -6.22 -17.29 21.68
C LEU A 269 -6.83 -15.90 21.48
N SER A 270 -8.16 -15.80 21.37
CA SER A 270 -8.86 -14.52 21.26
C SER A 270 -8.86 -13.71 22.57
N GLU A 271 -8.70 -14.40 23.70
CA GLU A 271 -8.70 -13.78 25.03
C GLU A 271 -7.29 -13.31 25.48
N TRP A 272 -6.28 -13.41 24.60
CA TRP A 272 -4.88 -13.01 24.83
C TRP A 272 -4.14 -13.70 26.01
N TYR A 273 -4.81 -14.55 26.81
CA TYR A 273 -4.28 -15.25 27.97
C TYR A 273 -3.17 -16.28 27.68
N PHE A 274 -2.87 -16.57 26.42
CA PHE A 274 -1.71 -17.40 26.07
C PHE A 274 -0.38 -16.69 26.40
N HIS A 275 -0.38 -15.35 26.44
CA HIS A 275 0.78 -14.51 26.78
C HIS A 275 0.69 -13.79 28.12
N SER A 276 -0.47 -13.80 28.79
CA SER A 276 -0.68 -13.24 30.15
C SER A 276 -0.30 -14.23 31.24
#